data_AF-A0A0C3KEG2-F1
#
_entry.id   AF-A0A0C3KEG2-F1
#
_cell.length_a   1.000
_cell.length_b   1.000
_cell.length_c   1.000
_cell.angle_alpha   90.00
_cell.angle_beta   90.00
_cell.angle_gamma   90.00
#
_symmetry.space_group_name_H-M   'P 1'
#
loop_
_entity.id
_entity.type
_entity.pdbx_description
1 polymer ?
#
loop_
_entity_poly.entity_id
_entity_poly.type
_entity_poly.pdbx_seq_one_letter_code
_entity_poly.pdbx_strand_id
1 'polypeptide(L)'
;MSMHLKLSSNSFMLAALLPIPKFVHKNKRMHGLLEDRLIHECPDIVLEPVKQAAKLGIMLLDSLGHMWYCFTPIMGYITDTPEAAMLTAVGGKTSLITMAMYKQFGDPFRHEPRTASTTLAQLAVVKLKVHPTNIQVFFREAQRFHLSGVSDPFWRDIPLSCPSTFITPEPLHHLHKEFWDHDMKWCINVVGEAEIDFRFSVLQPTVGFHHFKGGVAKLKQVTGCVHCDVQCYIVGVIAGAAPPKIITAICVLMDFQYRVQAYRIDNNNLCIISSALDEFTCTSGQYSIMLELMQSIIPSVKHVRVTIQWTADVTEHAHVSEIKTPASASNINNYDPQICWYLDCTEKCRTFELMTSLYESKTHSHGCAEEKSLEVEDGSSDDGDSEISDREEVNLVSKMPGPMWPVTDYFTISVRLRTQDPDSIPFPLCSFITDGTAINLSYNPLLQCISVDGAAEKFGLLDL
;
A
#
# COMPACT_ATOMS: atom_id res chain seq x y z
N MET A 1 8.29 8.21 -14.56
CA MET A 1 8.57 6.82 -14.11
C MET A 1 7.41 6.41 -13.20
N SER A 2 6.33 5.89 -13.80
CA SER A 2 5.11 5.51 -13.07
C SER A 2 5.31 4.13 -12.46
N MET A 3 5.78 4.07 -11.21
CA MET A 3 5.72 2.82 -10.44
C MET A 3 4.29 2.70 -9.91
N HIS A 4 3.53 1.83 -10.55
CA HIS A 4 2.17 1.48 -10.18
C HIS A 4 2.16 0.90 -8.76
N LEU A 5 1.60 1.63 -7.80
CA LEU A 5 1.19 1.06 -6.51
C LEU A 5 0.24 -0.12 -6.78
N LYS A 6 0.33 -1.19 -5.98
CA LYS A 6 -0.46 -2.43 -6.07
C LYS A 6 -1.95 -2.19 -6.40
N LEU A 7 -2.52 -1.09 -5.90
CA LEU A 7 -3.89 -0.64 -6.19
C LEU A 7 -4.25 -0.61 -7.68
N SER A 8 -3.36 -0.10 -8.52
CA SER A 8 -3.62 0.05 -9.96
C SER A 8 -3.46 -1.27 -10.74
N SER A 9 -3.11 -2.37 -10.06
CA SER A 9 -2.93 -3.69 -10.67
C SER A 9 -4.07 -4.68 -10.37
N ASN A 10 -5.10 -4.27 -9.62
CA ASN A 10 -6.18 -5.15 -9.14
C ASN A 10 -5.62 -6.41 -8.44
N SER A 11 -4.60 -6.21 -7.60
CA SER A 11 -3.91 -7.28 -6.89
C SER A 11 -4.62 -7.74 -5.62
N PHE A 12 -5.80 -7.21 -5.33
CA PHE A 12 -6.61 -7.55 -4.15
C PHE A 12 -7.90 -8.20 -4.61
N MET A 13 -8.32 -9.21 -3.88
CA MET A 13 -9.57 -9.93 -4.09
C MET A 13 -10.25 -10.06 -2.73
N LEU A 14 -11.55 -9.75 -2.67
CA LEU A 14 -12.35 -9.98 -1.48
C LEU A 14 -12.49 -11.49 -1.25
N ALA A 15 -11.80 -12.02 -0.23
CA ALA A 15 -11.83 -13.45 0.08
C ALA A 15 -13.09 -13.86 0.87
N ALA A 16 -13.49 -13.07 1.87
CA ALA A 16 -14.67 -13.33 2.68
C ALA A 16 -15.15 -12.07 3.40
N LEU A 17 -16.45 -12.01 3.68
CA LEU A 17 -17.03 -11.08 4.63
C LEU A 17 -17.17 -11.79 5.98
N LEU A 18 -16.59 -11.20 7.03
CA LEU A 18 -16.62 -11.79 8.37
C LEU A 18 -17.96 -11.49 9.07
N PRO A 19 -18.51 -12.45 9.82
CA PRO A 19 -19.75 -12.23 10.57
C PRO A 19 -19.54 -11.21 11.69
N ILE A 20 -20.54 -10.35 11.92
CA ILE A 20 -20.57 -9.38 13.02
C ILE A 20 -21.63 -9.84 14.05
N PRO A 21 -21.30 -10.79 14.94
CA PRO A 21 -22.27 -11.33 15.89
C PRO A 21 -22.57 -10.35 17.03
N LYS A 22 -23.68 -10.59 17.72
CA LYS A 22 -23.95 -10.01 19.03
C LYS A 22 -23.75 -11.07 20.12
N PHE A 23 -22.72 -10.90 20.95
CA PHE A 23 -22.44 -11.84 22.03
C PHE A 23 -23.34 -11.60 23.26
N VAL A 24 -23.95 -12.67 23.79
CA VAL A 24 -24.90 -12.62 24.92
C VAL A 24 -24.22 -12.94 26.28
N HIS A 25 -22.89 -12.85 26.35
CA HIS A 25 -22.16 -13.23 27.57
C HIS A 25 -22.38 -12.20 28.71
N LYS A 26 -22.64 -12.68 29.94
CA LYS A 26 -22.95 -11.82 31.11
C LYS A 26 -21.83 -10.80 31.42
N ASN A 27 -20.58 -11.23 31.31
CA ASN A 27 -19.43 -10.37 31.48
C ASN A 27 -19.06 -9.70 30.14
N LYS A 28 -19.30 -8.39 30.02
CA LYS A 28 -19.00 -7.60 28.82
C LYS A 28 -17.52 -7.63 28.42
N ARG A 29 -16.60 -7.80 29.37
CA ARG A 29 -15.16 -7.91 29.07
C ARG A 29 -14.85 -9.13 28.19
N MET A 30 -15.67 -10.17 28.24
CA MET A 30 -15.49 -11.37 27.41
C MET A 30 -16.03 -11.20 25.99
N HIS A 31 -16.74 -10.12 25.68
CA HIS A 31 -17.26 -9.88 24.32
C HIS A 31 -16.11 -9.72 23.33
N GLY A 32 -15.12 -8.88 23.65
CA GLY A 32 -13.94 -8.71 22.79
C GLY A 32 -13.14 -10.00 22.62
N LEU A 33 -12.96 -10.79 23.69
CA LEU A 33 -12.29 -12.10 23.55
C LEU A 33 -13.07 -13.07 22.66
N LEU A 34 -14.40 -13.09 22.76
CA LEU A 34 -15.23 -13.94 21.92
C LEU A 34 -15.19 -13.49 20.46
N GLU A 35 -15.12 -12.17 20.23
CA GLU A 35 -14.89 -11.57 18.93
C GLU A 35 -13.53 -11.98 18.36
N ASP A 36 -12.44 -11.84 19.12
CA ASP A 36 -11.10 -12.28 18.71
C ASP A 36 -11.10 -13.76 18.33
N ARG A 37 -11.72 -14.63 19.16
CA ARG A 37 -11.82 -16.07 18.86
C ARG A 37 -12.57 -16.33 17.55
N LEU A 38 -13.68 -15.63 17.32
CA LEU A 38 -14.43 -15.77 16.07
C LEU A 38 -13.61 -15.28 14.87
N ILE A 39 -12.89 -14.17 15.00
CA ILE A 39 -11.99 -13.67 13.94
C ILE A 39 -10.83 -14.64 13.71
N HIS A 40 -10.47 -15.51 14.65
CA HIS A 40 -9.55 -16.61 14.36
C HIS A 40 -10.22 -17.80 13.71
N GLU A 41 -11.45 -18.16 14.09
CA GLU A 41 -12.20 -19.28 13.50
C GLU A 41 -12.54 -19.02 12.02
N CYS A 42 -12.90 -17.79 11.63
CA CYS A 42 -13.30 -17.50 10.26
C CYS A 42 -12.16 -17.67 9.23
N PRO A 43 -10.98 -17.04 9.38
CA PRO A 43 -9.82 -17.29 8.52
C PRO A 43 -9.32 -18.72 8.62
N ASP A 44 -9.52 -19.42 9.76
CA ASP A 44 -9.19 -20.84 9.87
C ASP A 44 -9.92 -21.67 8.81
N ILE A 45 -11.20 -21.35 8.60
CA ILE A 45 -12.08 -21.99 7.61
C ILE A 45 -11.78 -21.47 6.20
N VAL A 46 -11.75 -20.15 6.03
CA VAL A 46 -11.62 -19.52 4.71
C VAL A 46 -10.26 -19.82 4.07
N LEU A 47 -9.19 -19.86 4.87
CA LEU A 47 -7.84 -20.09 4.36
C LEU A 47 -7.46 -21.56 4.25
N GLU A 48 -8.34 -22.52 4.56
CA GLU A 48 -8.03 -23.96 4.49
C GLU A 48 -7.37 -24.38 3.16
N PRO A 49 -7.83 -23.93 1.97
CA PRO A 49 -7.14 -24.24 0.71
C PRO A 49 -5.70 -23.70 0.66
N VAL A 50 -5.47 -22.51 1.22
CA VAL A 50 -4.14 -21.88 1.32
C VAL A 50 -3.25 -22.66 2.30
N LYS A 51 -3.81 -23.18 3.40
CA LYS A 51 -3.07 -24.04 4.34
C LYS A 51 -2.62 -25.33 3.68
N GLN A 52 -3.51 -25.97 2.91
CA GLN A 52 -3.17 -27.17 2.16
C GLN A 52 -2.08 -26.87 1.11
N ALA A 53 -2.20 -25.76 0.38
CA ALA A 53 -1.17 -25.33 -0.57
C ALA A 53 0.17 -24.98 0.09
N ALA A 54 0.17 -24.39 1.28
CA ALA A 54 1.38 -24.14 2.07
C ALA A 54 2.04 -25.43 2.58
N LYS A 55 1.26 -26.50 2.82
CA LYS A 55 1.74 -27.78 3.34
C LYS A 55 2.18 -28.75 2.25
N LEU A 56 1.39 -28.87 1.20
CA LEU A 56 1.53 -29.89 0.17
C LEU A 56 2.08 -29.32 -1.15
N GLY A 57 2.12 -28.01 -1.30
CA GLY A 57 2.42 -27.35 -2.57
C GLY A 57 1.30 -27.52 -3.61
N ILE A 58 1.23 -26.59 -4.57
CA ILE A 58 0.30 -26.63 -5.70
C ILE A 58 1.02 -26.20 -6.98
N MET A 59 0.50 -26.66 -8.12
CA MET A 59 0.98 -26.18 -9.41
C MET A 59 0.32 -24.84 -9.75
N LEU A 60 1.10 -23.79 -9.97
CA LEU A 60 0.65 -22.46 -10.37
C LEU A 60 1.28 -22.05 -11.71
N LEU A 61 0.53 -21.30 -12.51
CA LEU A 61 1.02 -20.70 -13.75
C LEU A 61 1.78 -19.41 -13.44
N ASP A 62 2.94 -19.20 -14.07
CA ASP A 62 3.56 -17.88 -14.14
C ASP A 62 2.94 -17.03 -15.26
N SER A 63 3.40 -15.79 -15.39
CA SER A 63 2.98 -14.87 -16.44
C SER A 63 3.38 -15.29 -17.86
N LEU A 64 4.29 -16.26 -18.00
CA LEU A 64 4.75 -16.82 -19.27
C LEU A 64 4.01 -18.11 -19.63
N GLY A 65 3.13 -18.61 -18.75
CA GLY A 65 2.37 -19.84 -18.95
C GLY A 65 3.11 -21.11 -18.51
N HIS A 66 4.24 -21.01 -17.82
CA HIS A 66 4.92 -22.16 -17.26
C HIS A 66 4.28 -22.58 -15.94
N MET A 67 4.23 -23.90 -15.71
CA MET A 67 3.74 -24.48 -14.46
C MET A 67 4.89 -24.59 -13.45
N TRP A 68 4.71 -23.99 -12.29
CA TRP A 68 5.64 -24.05 -11.17
C TRP A 68 5.02 -24.76 -9.97
N TYR A 69 5.79 -25.62 -9.32
CA TYR A 69 5.38 -26.22 -8.05
C TYR A 69 5.69 -25.25 -6.91
N CYS A 70 4.64 -24.66 -6.34
CA CYS A 70 4.72 -23.51 -5.44
C CYS A 70 4.09 -23.82 -4.09
N PHE A 71 4.61 -23.17 -3.05
CA PHE A 71 4.03 -23.16 -1.70
C PHE A 71 3.49 -21.77 -1.38
N THR A 72 2.41 -21.68 -0.62
CA THR A 72 1.72 -20.42 -0.31
C THR A 72 1.70 -20.10 1.20
N PRO A 73 2.86 -19.92 1.86
CA PRO A 73 2.87 -19.47 3.25
C PRO A 73 2.36 -18.02 3.36
N ILE A 74 2.00 -17.59 4.57
CA ILE A 74 1.68 -16.19 4.82
C ILE A 74 2.98 -15.39 4.84
N MET A 75 3.23 -14.62 3.78
CA MET A 75 4.42 -13.79 3.64
C MET A 75 4.30 -12.40 4.26
N GLY A 76 3.07 -11.88 4.37
CA GLY A 76 2.79 -10.55 4.86
C GLY A 76 1.31 -10.36 5.17
N TYR A 77 1.00 -9.56 6.18
CA TYR A 77 -0.36 -9.17 6.55
C TYR A 77 -0.37 -7.68 6.89
N ILE A 78 -1.10 -6.89 6.09
CA ILE A 78 -1.26 -5.44 6.25
C ILE A 78 -2.39 -5.21 7.24
N THR A 79 -2.09 -4.57 8.36
CA THR A 79 -3.03 -4.39 9.46
C THR A 79 -2.60 -3.22 10.34
N ASP A 80 -3.56 -2.57 10.99
CA ASP A 80 -3.26 -1.58 12.02
C ASP A 80 -2.85 -2.25 13.34
N THR A 81 -2.37 -1.46 14.32
CA THR A 81 -1.86 -2.04 15.58
C THR A 81 -2.91 -2.83 16.38
N PRO A 82 -4.16 -2.35 16.56
CA PRO A 82 -5.20 -3.13 17.24
C PRO A 82 -5.55 -4.45 16.54
N GLU A 83 -5.73 -4.45 15.22
CA GLU A 83 -6.04 -5.67 14.48
C GLU A 83 -4.84 -6.64 14.49
N ALA A 84 -3.60 -6.15 14.37
CA ALA A 84 -2.40 -6.96 14.52
C ALA A 84 -2.30 -7.62 15.91
N ALA A 85 -2.69 -6.92 16.98
CA ALA A 85 -2.76 -7.47 18.34
C ALA A 85 -3.73 -8.64 18.44
N MET A 86 -4.91 -8.49 17.84
CA MET A 86 -5.91 -9.55 17.77
C MET A 86 -5.35 -10.74 16.96
N LEU A 87 -4.84 -10.52 15.74
CA LEU A 87 -4.35 -11.59 14.85
C LEU A 87 -3.13 -12.35 15.40
N THR A 88 -2.29 -11.69 16.19
CA THR A 88 -1.11 -12.32 16.82
C THR A 88 -1.48 -13.09 18.10
N ALA A 89 -2.74 -13.04 18.53
CA ALA A 89 -3.22 -13.56 19.81
C ALA A 89 -2.48 -12.97 21.03
N VAL A 90 -1.99 -11.74 20.91
CA VAL A 90 -1.23 -11.05 21.94
C VAL A 90 -2.16 -10.22 22.82
N GLY A 91 -1.94 -10.26 24.13
CA GLY A 91 -2.75 -9.57 25.11
C GLY A 91 -1.99 -8.50 25.88
N GLY A 92 -2.74 -7.51 26.36
CA GLY A 92 -2.21 -6.46 27.23
C GLY A 92 -1.30 -5.48 26.50
N LYS A 93 -0.56 -4.67 27.26
CA LYS A 93 0.38 -3.68 26.71
C LYS A 93 1.74 -4.34 26.47
N THR A 94 1.81 -5.23 25.47
CA THR A 94 3.03 -5.94 25.08
C THR A 94 3.20 -5.91 23.56
N SER A 95 4.43 -6.14 23.10
CA SER A 95 4.73 -6.13 21.67
C SER A 95 4.12 -7.32 20.95
N LEU A 96 3.73 -7.05 19.70
CA LEU A 96 3.24 -8.01 18.71
C LEU A 96 4.36 -8.88 18.12
N ILE A 97 5.54 -8.29 18.01
CA ILE A 97 6.69 -8.84 17.28
C ILE A 97 7.73 -9.41 18.26
N THR A 98 7.83 -8.84 19.46
CA THR A 98 8.83 -9.22 20.47
C THR A 98 8.16 -9.62 21.79
N MET A 99 8.95 -10.15 22.71
CA MET A 99 8.54 -10.48 24.08
C MET A 99 8.50 -9.24 25.00
N ALA A 100 8.76 -8.04 24.47
CA ALA A 100 8.78 -6.80 25.24
C ALA A 100 7.41 -6.45 25.83
N MET A 101 7.39 -5.96 27.07
CA MET A 101 6.25 -5.28 27.66
C MET A 101 6.38 -3.75 27.55
N TYR A 102 5.28 -3.01 27.70
CA TYR A 102 5.27 -1.55 27.51
C TYR A 102 6.32 -0.76 28.32
N LYS A 103 6.75 -1.30 29.48
CA LYS A 103 7.79 -0.67 30.31
C LYS A 103 9.19 -0.79 29.69
N GLN A 104 9.35 -1.71 28.76
CA GLN A 104 10.59 -2.04 28.06
C GLN A 104 10.62 -1.45 26.64
N PHE A 105 9.56 -0.78 26.19
CA PHE A 105 9.51 -0.25 24.83
C PHE A 105 10.51 0.86 24.55
N GLY A 106 11.01 1.53 25.60
CA GLY A 106 12.09 2.51 25.51
C GLY A 106 13.50 1.92 25.61
N ASP A 107 13.63 0.59 25.67
CA ASP A 107 14.95 -0.04 25.75
C ASP A 107 15.73 0.19 24.45
N PRO A 108 17.05 0.45 24.53
CA PRO A 108 17.87 0.79 23.36
C PRO A 108 18.24 -0.42 22.49
N PHE A 109 17.57 -1.56 22.70
CA PHE A 109 17.84 -2.80 21.98
C PHE A 109 16.54 -3.56 21.74
N ARG A 110 16.54 -4.35 20.67
CA ARG A 110 15.39 -5.19 20.33
C ARG A 110 15.31 -6.39 21.26
N HIS A 111 14.14 -6.60 21.85
CA HIS A 111 13.83 -7.78 22.66
C HIS A 111 13.71 -9.06 21.82
N GLU A 112 13.70 -10.21 22.49
CA GLU A 112 13.56 -11.51 21.84
C GLU A 112 12.29 -11.56 20.97
N PRO A 113 12.36 -12.08 19.72
CA PRO A 113 11.19 -12.25 18.87
C PRO A 113 10.12 -13.14 19.52
N ARG A 114 8.86 -12.71 19.44
CA ARG A 114 7.71 -13.54 19.82
C ARG A 114 7.40 -14.51 18.68
N THR A 115 8.00 -15.70 18.74
CA THR A 115 7.81 -16.70 17.68
C THR A 115 6.46 -17.41 17.79
N ALA A 116 5.95 -17.92 16.66
CA ALA A 116 4.78 -18.80 16.62
C ALA A 116 4.95 -19.99 17.58
N SER A 117 6.13 -20.62 17.59
CA SER A 117 6.45 -21.72 18.51
C SER A 117 6.33 -21.32 19.99
N THR A 118 6.83 -20.13 20.36
CA THR A 118 6.73 -19.64 21.75
C THR A 118 5.27 -19.46 22.15
N THR A 119 4.47 -18.78 21.30
CA THR A 119 3.04 -18.55 21.55
C THR A 119 2.27 -19.86 21.66
N LEU A 120 2.50 -20.81 20.73
CA LEU A 120 1.82 -22.11 20.73
C LEU A 120 2.20 -22.96 21.94
N ALA A 121 3.47 -22.95 22.37
CA ALA A 121 3.90 -23.64 23.58
C ALA A 121 3.23 -23.06 24.84
N GLN A 122 3.13 -21.73 24.95
CA GLN A 122 2.44 -21.08 26.05
C GLN A 122 0.94 -21.42 26.05
N LEU A 123 0.28 -21.42 24.88
CA LEU A 123 -1.12 -21.84 24.75
C LEU A 123 -1.32 -23.30 25.15
N ALA A 124 -0.39 -24.20 24.80
CA ALA A 124 -0.45 -25.59 25.23
C ALA A 124 -0.39 -25.72 26.76
N VAL A 125 0.48 -24.95 27.43
CA VAL A 125 0.54 -24.91 28.90
C VAL A 125 -0.77 -24.41 29.52
N VAL A 126 -1.42 -23.41 28.91
CA VAL A 126 -2.73 -22.92 29.38
C VAL A 126 -3.82 -23.98 29.19
N LYS A 127 -3.87 -24.62 28.01
CA LYS A 127 -4.85 -25.68 27.68
C LYS A 127 -4.74 -26.90 28.59
N LEU A 128 -3.53 -27.24 29.06
CA LEU A 128 -3.32 -28.31 30.03
C LEU A 128 -3.94 -28.00 31.41
N LYS A 129 -4.02 -26.73 31.79
CA LYS A 129 -4.58 -26.31 33.08
C LYS A 129 -6.09 -26.06 33.01
N VAL A 130 -6.55 -25.49 31.91
CA VAL A 130 -7.93 -25.00 31.78
C VAL A 130 -8.44 -25.29 30.38
N HIS A 131 -9.61 -25.90 30.30
CA HIS A 131 -10.28 -26.13 29.02
C HIS A 131 -10.71 -24.80 28.37
N PRO A 132 -10.48 -24.58 27.06
CA PRO A 132 -10.81 -23.33 26.36
C PRO A 132 -12.27 -22.86 26.47
N THR A 133 -13.21 -23.80 26.67
CA THR A 133 -14.64 -23.48 26.85
C THR A 133 -14.93 -22.76 28.17
N ASN A 134 -14.05 -22.86 29.17
CA ASN A 134 -14.12 -22.05 30.37
C ASN A 134 -13.47 -20.68 30.12
N ILE A 135 -14.15 -19.85 29.32
CA ILE A 135 -13.63 -18.60 28.72
C ILE A 135 -12.95 -17.71 29.76
N GLN A 136 -13.61 -17.43 30.89
CA GLN A 136 -13.10 -16.49 31.89
C GLN A 136 -11.85 -17.02 32.61
N VAL A 137 -11.83 -18.32 32.95
CA VAL A 137 -10.67 -18.93 33.63
C VAL A 137 -9.52 -19.08 32.64
N PHE A 138 -9.80 -19.49 31.41
CA PHE A 138 -8.81 -19.59 30.34
C PHE A 138 -8.16 -18.23 30.05
N PHE A 139 -8.97 -17.19 29.91
CA PHE A 139 -8.48 -15.82 29.71
C PHE A 139 -7.52 -15.39 30.83
N ARG A 140 -7.89 -15.61 32.10
CA ARG A 140 -7.03 -15.24 33.24
C ARG A 140 -5.70 -16.00 33.24
N GLU A 141 -5.70 -17.28 32.90
CA GLU A 141 -4.45 -18.05 32.80
C GLU A 141 -3.61 -17.63 31.58
N ALA A 142 -4.23 -17.35 30.43
CA ALA A 142 -3.56 -16.85 29.23
C ALA A 142 -2.89 -15.48 29.46
N GLN A 143 -3.51 -14.61 30.26
CA GLN A 143 -2.94 -13.30 30.62
C GLN A 143 -1.61 -13.40 31.37
N ARG A 144 -1.33 -14.52 32.04
CA ARG A 144 -0.04 -14.74 32.72
C ARG A 144 1.13 -14.86 31.74
N PHE A 145 0.82 -15.16 30.47
CA PHE A 145 1.76 -15.20 29.35
C PHE A 145 1.60 -14.01 28.40
N HIS A 146 0.82 -13.00 28.75
CA HIS A 146 0.51 -11.86 27.88
C HIS A 146 -0.15 -12.26 26.55
N LEU A 147 -1.06 -13.24 26.62
CA LEU A 147 -1.87 -13.69 25.50
C LEU A 147 -3.30 -13.15 25.62
N SER A 148 -3.98 -12.96 24.49
CA SER A 148 -5.34 -12.40 24.42
C SER A 148 -6.39 -13.36 24.99
N GLY A 149 -6.12 -14.67 25.01
CA GLY A 149 -7.05 -15.72 25.42
C GLY A 149 -7.69 -16.47 24.25
N VAL A 150 -7.33 -16.12 23.01
CA VAL A 150 -7.56 -16.95 21.82
C VAL A 150 -6.89 -18.31 22.04
N SER A 151 -7.65 -19.39 21.88
CA SER A 151 -7.13 -20.74 22.11
C SER A 151 -6.44 -21.32 20.88
N ASP A 152 -6.96 -21.04 19.69
CA ASP A 152 -6.56 -21.67 18.43
C ASP A 152 -6.34 -20.58 17.36
N PRO A 153 -5.15 -19.95 17.33
CA PRO A 153 -4.85 -18.96 16.30
C PRO A 153 -4.93 -19.59 14.89
N PHE A 154 -5.54 -18.89 13.93
CA PHE A 154 -5.75 -19.37 12.56
C PHE A 154 -4.46 -19.78 11.82
N TRP A 155 -3.32 -19.18 12.19
CA TRP A 155 -2.01 -19.42 11.57
C TRP A 155 -1.24 -20.61 12.17
N ARG A 156 -1.79 -21.29 13.19
CA ARG A 156 -1.09 -22.33 13.98
C ARG A 156 -0.59 -23.53 13.16
N ASP A 157 -1.24 -23.81 12.05
CA ASP A 157 -1.08 -24.98 11.19
C ASP A 157 -0.59 -24.62 9.78
N ILE A 158 -0.28 -23.34 9.54
CA ILE A 158 0.28 -22.87 8.27
C ILE A 158 1.80 -22.94 8.36
N PRO A 159 2.47 -23.80 7.57
CA PRO A 159 3.94 -23.91 7.61
C PRO A 159 4.62 -22.56 7.36
N LEU A 160 5.73 -22.34 8.07
CA LEU A 160 6.56 -21.13 7.96
C LEU A 160 5.85 -19.81 8.27
N SER A 161 4.62 -19.85 8.82
CA SER A 161 3.86 -18.66 9.17
C SER A 161 4.10 -18.27 10.63
N CYS A 162 4.83 -17.19 10.84
CA CYS A 162 5.11 -16.64 12.15
C CYS A 162 4.62 -15.19 12.26
N PRO A 163 3.77 -14.83 13.23
CA PRO A 163 3.23 -13.48 13.31
C PRO A 163 4.32 -12.40 13.43
N SER A 164 5.39 -12.66 14.17
CA SER A 164 6.54 -11.74 14.26
C SER A 164 7.35 -11.58 12.96
N THR A 165 7.05 -12.34 11.91
CA THR A 165 7.66 -12.19 10.58
C THR A 165 6.68 -11.69 9.53
N PHE A 166 5.42 -12.17 9.55
CA PHE A 166 4.43 -11.79 8.53
C PHE A 166 3.64 -10.53 8.90
N ILE A 167 3.57 -10.11 10.17
CA ILE A 167 3.00 -8.80 10.50
C ILE A 167 3.98 -7.74 10.00
N THR A 168 3.58 -7.04 8.95
CA THR A 168 4.45 -6.09 8.25
C THR A 168 4.47 -4.75 8.97
N PRO A 169 5.62 -4.07 9.10
CA PRO A 169 5.66 -2.68 9.56
C PRO A 169 4.88 -1.79 8.59
N GLU A 170 3.67 -1.43 8.98
CA GLU A 170 2.72 -0.62 8.21
C GLU A 170 3.05 0.90 8.34
N PRO A 171 3.52 1.59 7.28
CA PRO A 171 3.97 2.98 7.36
C PRO A 171 2.91 4.01 7.81
N LEU A 172 1.65 3.87 7.39
CA LEU A 172 0.60 4.86 7.66
C LEU A 172 0.34 5.02 9.16
N HIS A 173 0.16 3.92 9.87
CA HIS A 173 -0.14 3.88 11.29
C HIS A 173 1.12 3.97 12.13
N HIS A 174 2.18 3.24 11.76
CA HIS A 174 3.37 3.10 12.61
C HIS A 174 4.41 4.22 12.43
N LEU A 175 4.33 4.99 11.34
CA LEU A 175 5.22 6.14 11.10
C LEU A 175 4.43 7.45 11.08
N HIS A 176 3.46 7.58 10.17
CA HIS A 176 2.78 8.86 9.94
C HIS A 176 1.80 9.24 11.06
N LYS A 177 0.91 8.32 11.44
CA LYS A 177 -0.04 8.54 12.54
C LYS A 177 0.68 8.62 13.88
N GLU A 178 1.67 7.76 14.10
CA GLU A 178 2.48 7.77 15.32
C GLU A 178 3.20 9.12 15.50
N PHE A 179 3.78 9.69 14.42
CA PHE A 179 4.34 11.03 14.44
C PHE A 179 3.31 12.08 14.88
N TRP A 180 2.11 12.04 14.33
CA TRP A 180 1.05 12.98 14.70
C TRP A 180 0.64 12.82 16.17
N ASP A 181 0.51 11.58 16.63
CA ASP A 181 0.05 11.28 17.97
C ASP A 181 1.09 11.54 19.06
N HIS A 182 2.38 11.55 18.72
CA HIS A 182 3.47 11.66 19.70
C HIS A 182 4.43 12.82 19.39
N ASP A 183 5.15 12.76 18.27
CA ASP A 183 6.22 13.71 17.94
C ASP A 183 5.69 15.12 17.73
N MET A 184 4.55 15.25 17.05
CA MET A 184 3.91 16.54 16.83
C MET A 184 3.44 17.15 18.15
N LYS A 185 2.84 16.34 19.04
CA LYS A 185 2.46 16.80 20.39
C LYS A 185 3.67 17.22 21.21
N TRP A 186 4.79 16.52 21.07
CA TRP A 186 6.05 16.89 21.71
C TRP A 186 6.57 18.24 21.18
N CYS A 187 6.55 18.46 19.87
CA CYS A 187 6.91 19.73 19.25
C CYS A 187 6.02 20.88 19.77
N ILE A 188 4.69 20.69 19.81
CA ILE A 188 3.74 21.67 20.34
C ILE A 188 4.05 22.03 21.79
N ASN A 189 4.36 21.05 22.63
CA ASN A 189 4.68 21.29 24.03
C ASN A 189 6.00 22.05 24.22
N VAL A 190 7.00 21.80 23.36
CA VAL A 190 8.33 22.42 23.47
C VAL A 190 8.32 23.85 22.93
N VAL A 191 7.71 24.09 21.77
CA VAL A 191 7.69 25.39 21.09
C VAL A 191 6.57 26.29 21.62
N GLY A 192 5.44 25.69 22.02
CA GLY A 192 4.22 26.39 22.39
C GLY A 192 3.23 26.45 21.24
N GLU A 193 1.95 26.21 21.55
CA GLU A 193 0.84 26.17 20.59
C GLU A 193 0.77 27.41 19.70
N ALA A 194 0.81 28.62 20.29
CA ALA A 194 0.69 29.86 19.56
C ALA A 194 1.85 30.11 18.58
N GLU A 195 3.07 29.74 18.97
CA GLU A 195 4.25 29.90 18.13
C GLU A 195 4.27 28.88 16.98
N ILE A 196 3.91 27.62 17.25
CA ILE A 196 3.75 26.61 16.19
C ILE A 196 2.70 27.05 15.17
N ASP A 197 1.51 27.46 15.62
CA ASP A 197 0.43 27.86 14.73
C ASP A 197 0.81 29.10 13.90
N PHE A 198 1.47 30.08 14.53
CA PHE A 198 1.99 31.26 13.83
C PHE A 198 2.96 30.85 12.71
N ARG A 199 3.92 29.97 13.01
CA ARG A 199 4.91 29.51 12.03
C ARG A 199 4.30 28.74 10.87
N PHE A 200 3.36 27.85 11.14
CA PHE A 200 2.62 27.15 10.09
C PHE A 200 1.79 28.12 9.23
N SER A 201 1.22 29.17 9.82
CA SER A 201 0.41 30.16 9.09
C SER A 201 1.21 31.04 8.14
N VAL A 202 2.51 31.24 8.40
CA VAL A 202 3.39 32.07 7.56
C VAL A 202 4.21 31.26 6.54
N LEU A 203 4.07 29.92 6.52
CA LEU A 203 4.70 29.09 5.51
C LEU A 203 4.23 29.51 4.11
N GLN A 204 5.17 29.59 3.17
CA GLN A 204 4.84 29.88 1.78
C GLN A 204 3.88 28.79 1.23
N PRO A 205 2.72 29.17 0.68
CA PRO A 205 1.84 28.23 0.00
C PRO A 205 2.59 27.54 -1.14
N THR A 206 2.62 26.21 -1.11
CA THR A 206 3.28 25.37 -2.12
C THR A 206 2.23 24.53 -2.84
N VAL A 207 2.31 24.46 -4.17
CA VAL A 207 1.38 23.66 -4.97
C VAL A 207 1.48 22.19 -4.56
N GLY A 208 0.34 21.56 -4.30
CA GLY A 208 0.27 20.15 -3.91
C GLY A 208 0.38 19.88 -2.40
N PHE A 209 0.60 20.90 -1.57
CA PHE A 209 0.65 20.77 -0.11
C PHE A 209 -0.44 21.63 0.56
N HIS A 210 -0.96 21.17 1.70
CA HIS A 210 -1.89 21.98 2.48
C HIS A 210 -1.18 23.20 3.08
N HIS A 211 -1.87 24.34 3.00
CA HIS A 211 -1.46 25.56 3.70
C HIS A 211 -2.28 25.73 4.97
N PHE A 212 -1.60 25.88 6.10
CA PHE A 212 -2.19 25.85 7.45
C PHE A 212 -2.39 27.27 8.01
N LYS A 213 -3.24 28.07 7.37
CA LYS A 213 -3.49 29.48 7.76
C LYS A 213 -3.95 29.63 9.22
N GLY A 214 -4.69 28.66 9.74
CA GLY A 214 -5.16 28.63 11.13
C GLY A 214 -4.25 27.90 12.11
N GLY A 215 -3.06 27.48 11.66
CA GLY A 215 -2.18 26.59 12.41
C GLY A 215 -2.62 25.13 12.34
N VAL A 216 -1.97 24.29 13.15
CA VAL A 216 -2.11 22.83 13.15
C VAL A 216 -2.48 22.27 14.53
N ALA A 217 -2.23 23.01 15.61
CA ALA A 217 -2.29 22.47 16.97
C ALA A 217 -3.72 22.07 17.40
N LYS A 218 -4.74 22.74 16.86
CA LYS A 218 -6.16 22.48 17.19
C LYS A 218 -6.84 21.49 16.24
N LEU A 219 -6.12 20.98 15.23
CA LEU A 219 -6.70 20.05 14.28
C LEU A 219 -7.05 18.72 14.97
N LYS A 220 -8.24 18.19 14.67
CA LYS A 220 -8.75 16.92 15.20
C LYS A 220 -9.10 16.02 14.03
N GLN A 221 -8.84 14.72 14.17
CA GLN A 221 -9.20 13.71 13.17
C GLN A 221 -8.68 14.07 11.77
N VAL A 222 -7.39 14.34 11.68
CA VAL A 222 -6.73 14.68 10.42
C VAL A 222 -6.48 13.43 9.57
N THR A 223 -6.38 13.61 8.26
CA THR A 223 -6.13 12.53 7.30
C THR A 223 -4.63 12.21 7.21
N GLY A 224 -4.28 11.05 6.64
CA GLY A 224 -2.89 10.68 6.39
C GLY A 224 -2.13 11.73 5.56
N CYS A 225 -2.79 12.36 4.58
CA CYS A 225 -2.21 13.46 3.80
C CYS A 225 -1.76 14.64 4.69
N VAL A 226 -2.57 15.00 5.70
CA VAL A 226 -2.22 16.07 6.63
C VAL A 226 -1.03 15.67 7.51
N HIS A 227 -0.94 14.41 7.94
CA HIS A 227 0.24 13.92 8.66
C HIS A 227 1.51 14.11 7.82
N CYS A 228 1.48 13.66 6.56
CA CYS A 228 2.62 13.78 5.64
C CYS A 228 3.01 15.24 5.39
N ASP A 229 2.04 16.11 5.12
CA ASP A 229 2.30 17.54 4.88
C ASP A 229 2.97 18.19 6.10
N VAL A 230 2.49 17.90 7.31
CA VAL A 230 3.06 18.44 8.54
C VAL A 230 4.46 17.90 8.80
N GLN A 231 4.72 16.61 8.54
CA GLN A 231 6.07 16.03 8.64
C GLN A 231 7.08 16.72 7.71
N CYS A 232 6.67 17.08 6.49
CA CYS A 232 7.56 17.78 5.55
C CYS A 232 8.02 19.15 6.09
N TYR A 233 7.20 19.83 6.88
CA TYR A 233 7.51 21.16 7.39
C TYR A 233 8.10 21.18 8.80
N ILE A 234 7.92 20.12 9.59
CA ILE A 234 8.12 20.18 11.05
C ILE A 234 9.51 20.65 11.45
N VAL A 235 10.56 20.15 10.80
CA VAL A 235 11.96 20.54 11.09
C VAL A 235 12.18 22.04 10.89
N GLY A 236 11.67 22.60 9.78
CA GLY A 236 11.75 24.03 9.50
C GLY A 236 10.91 24.86 10.48
N VAL A 237 9.74 24.36 10.86
CA VAL A 237 8.85 25.04 11.81
C VAL A 237 9.49 25.14 13.19
N ILE A 238 10.10 24.07 13.70
CA ILE A 238 10.70 24.10 15.05
C ILE A 238 12.08 24.78 15.08
N ALA A 239 12.70 25.03 13.93
CA ALA A 239 14.04 25.60 13.83
C ALA A 239 14.13 26.97 14.51
N GLY A 240 15.07 27.13 15.44
CA GLY A 240 15.27 28.37 16.20
C GLY A 240 14.23 28.66 17.29
N ALA A 241 13.16 27.87 17.41
CA ALA A 241 12.23 27.92 18.54
C ALA A 241 12.46 26.79 19.55
N ALA A 242 12.74 25.58 19.07
CA ALA A 242 13.01 24.44 19.94
C ALA A 242 14.50 24.38 20.37
N PRO A 243 14.81 23.76 21.52
CA PRO A 243 16.19 23.49 21.92
C PRO A 243 16.94 22.64 20.86
N PRO A 244 18.24 22.86 20.64
CA PRO A 244 19.01 22.15 19.61
C PRO A 244 18.89 20.62 19.67
N LYS A 245 18.89 20.05 20.88
CA LYS A 245 18.76 18.61 21.11
C LYS A 245 17.43 18.04 20.58
N ILE A 246 16.34 18.80 20.71
CA ILE A 246 15.01 18.41 20.21
C ILE A 246 14.99 18.46 18.69
N ILE A 247 15.55 19.53 18.11
CA ILE A 247 15.68 19.67 16.66
C ILE A 247 16.45 18.49 16.08
N THR A 248 17.61 18.15 16.66
CA THR A 248 18.39 16.97 16.23
C THR A 248 17.57 15.69 16.33
N ALA A 249 16.88 15.44 17.44
CA ALA A 249 16.06 14.23 17.60
C ALA A 249 14.96 14.13 16.53
N ILE A 250 14.23 15.21 16.26
CA ILE A 250 13.21 15.25 15.21
C ILE A 250 13.82 15.09 13.82
N CYS A 251 14.94 15.75 13.52
CA CYS A 251 15.64 15.58 12.24
C CYS A 251 16.03 14.14 11.97
N VAL A 252 16.66 13.48 12.95
CA VAL A 252 17.10 12.09 12.84
C VAL A 252 15.89 11.16 12.68
N LEU A 253 14.81 11.41 13.40
CA LEU A 253 13.58 10.64 13.27
C LEU A 253 12.93 10.80 11.89
N MET A 254 12.87 12.02 11.35
CA MET A 254 12.35 12.26 10.00
C MET A 254 13.24 11.62 8.94
N ASP A 255 14.57 11.67 9.09
CA ASP A 255 15.50 10.98 8.20
C ASP A 255 15.30 9.46 8.24
N PHE A 256 15.12 8.87 9.43
CA PHE A 256 14.75 7.46 9.58
C PHE A 256 13.43 7.15 8.86
N GLN A 257 12.35 7.89 9.18
CA GLN A 257 11.01 7.65 8.62
C GLN A 257 10.98 7.78 7.09
N TYR A 258 11.73 8.74 6.53
CA TYR A 258 11.85 8.92 5.09
C TYR A 258 12.60 7.74 4.44
N ARG A 259 13.71 7.30 5.04
CA ARG A 259 14.55 6.22 4.48
C ARG A 259 13.88 4.85 4.53
N VAL A 260 13.14 4.54 5.59
CA VAL A 260 12.46 3.23 5.68
C VAL A 260 11.40 3.04 4.59
N GLN A 261 10.90 4.13 4.01
CA GLN A 261 9.92 4.16 2.92
C GLN A 261 10.54 4.14 1.51
N ALA A 262 11.87 4.07 1.40
CA ALA A 262 12.54 4.05 0.10
C ALA A 262 12.08 2.84 -0.73
N TYR A 263 11.77 3.06 -2.01
CA TYR A 263 11.33 2.01 -2.95
C TYR A 263 12.36 0.91 -3.21
N ARG A 264 13.62 1.12 -2.79
CA ARG A 264 14.69 0.14 -2.82
C ARG A 264 15.50 0.28 -1.55
N ILE A 265 15.68 -0.82 -0.84
CA ILE A 265 16.48 -0.89 0.38
C ILE A 265 17.52 -1.99 0.18
N ASP A 266 18.77 -1.58 0.02
CA ASP A 266 19.93 -2.48 0.00
C ASP A 266 20.64 -2.50 1.37
N ASN A 267 21.73 -3.25 1.47
CA ASN A 267 22.50 -3.35 2.71
C ASN A 267 23.06 -2.02 3.21
N ASN A 268 23.43 -1.10 2.30
CA ASN A 268 23.94 0.22 2.67
C ASN A 268 22.82 1.07 3.27
N ASN A 269 21.64 1.06 2.66
CA ASN A 269 20.45 1.71 3.21
C ASN A 269 20.10 1.14 4.60
N LEU A 270 20.18 -0.18 4.79
CA LEU A 270 19.96 -0.79 6.11
C LEU A 270 20.95 -0.29 7.16
N CYS A 271 22.22 -0.14 6.82
CA CYS A 271 23.23 0.43 7.72
C CYS A 271 22.87 1.87 8.11
N ILE A 272 22.50 2.71 7.13
CA ILE A 272 22.12 4.11 7.38
C ILE A 272 20.88 4.19 8.27
N ILE A 273 19.84 3.39 7.98
CA ILE A 273 18.61 3.33 8.78
C ILE A 273 18.93 2.89 10.22
N SER A 274 19.82 1.91 10.40
CA SER A 274 20.27 1.48 11.73
C SER A 274 20.96 2.60 12.48
N SER A 275 21.91 3.29 11.83
CA SER A 275 22.65 4.39 12.44
C SER A 275 21.75 5.56 12.83
N ALA A 276 20.74 5.89 12.01
CA ALA A 276 19.76 6.92 12.34
C ALA A 276 18.95 6.53 13.59
N LEU A 277 18.53 5.26 13.71
CA LEU A 277 17.81 4.80 14.90
C LEU A 277 18.68 4.82 16.16
N ASP A 278 19.96 4.45 16.05
CA ASP A 278 20.92 4.52 17.14
C ASP A 278 21.15 5.98 17.59
N GLU A 279 21.32 6.89 16.65
CA GLU A 279 21.47 8.32 16.93
C GLU A 279 20.20 8.92 17.57
N PHE A 280 19.02 8.53 17.09
CA PHE A 280 17.75 8.95 17.70
C PHE A 280 17.66 8.47 19.15
N THR A 281 18.06 7.23 19.42
CA THR A 281 18.06 6.66 20.78
C THR A 281 19.00 7.42 21.72
N CYS A 282 20.18 7.81 21.24
CA CYS A 282 21.14 8.61 22.00
C CYS A 282 20.63 10.05 22.26
N THR A 283 19.94 10.66 21.30
CA THR A 283 19.55 12.08 21.34
C THR A 283 18.23 12.31 22.07
N SER A 284 17.23 11.46 21.88
CA SER A 284 15.89 11.61 22.48
C SER A 284 15.85 11.24 23.97
N GLY A 285 16.77 10.39 24.45
CA GLY A 285 16.57 9.67 25.72
C GLY A 285 15.42 8.66 25.59
N GLN A 286 15.32 7.66 26.47
CA GLN A 286 14.42 6.47 26.40
C GLN A 286 12.89 6.74 26.33
N TYR A 287 12.45 7.93 25.91
CA TYR A 287 11.11 8.46 26.05
C TYR A 287 10.11 8.00 24.98
N SER A 288 10.53 7.24 23.97
CA SER A 288 9.62 6.83 22.92
C SER A 288 9.25 5.36 23.01
N ILE A 289 7.97 5.10 23.33
CA ILE A 289 7.28 3.81 23.11
C ILE A 289 7.43 3.29 21.66
N MET A 290 7.80 4.18 20.74
CA MET A 290 8.04 3.93 19.32
C MET A 290 9.31 3.12 19.04
N LEU A 291 10.30 3.13 19.96
CA LEU A 291 11.60 2.49 19.71
C LEU A 291 11.47 0.98 19.45
N GLU A 292 10.62 0.30 20.22
CA GLU A 292 10.38 -1.15 20.06
C GLU A 292 9.94 -1.51 18.63
N LEU A 293 9.02 -0.73 18.07
CA LEU A 293 8.46 -0.95 16.74
C LEU A 293 9.48 -0.59 15.66
N MET A 294 10.17 0.54 15.81
CA MET A 294 11.20 0.98 14.86
C MET A 294 12.39 0.02 14.79
N GLN A 295 12.81 -0.53 15.94
CA GLN A 295 13.85 -1.57 16.01
C GLN A 295 13.46 -2.84 15.26
N SER A 296 12.16 -3.10 15.09
CA SER A 296 11.66 -4.26 14.34
C SER A 296 11.55 -4.03 12.83
N ILE A 297 11.71 -2.79 12.33
CA ILE A 297 11.65 -2.48 10.89
C ILE A 297 12.79 -3.15 10.13
N ILE A 298 14.04 -2.98 10.57
CA ILE A 298 15.23 -3.53 9.88
C ILE A 298 15.16 -5.07 9.77
N PRO A 299 14.89 -5.83 10.85
CA PRO A 299 14.66 -7.28 10.75
C PRO A 299 13.50 -7.64 9.81
N SER A 300 12.43 -6.86 9.80
CA SER A 300 11.28 -7.09 8.93
C SER A 300 11.63 -6.89 7.45
N VAL A 301 12.40 -5.86 7.11
CA VAL A 301 12.81 -5.59 5.72
C VAL A 301 13.57 -6.76 5.10
N LYS A 302 14.30 -7.53 5.90
CA LYS A 302 14.97 -8.75 5.42
C LYS A 302 13.99 -9.85 4.99
N HIS A 303 12.79 -9.90 5.58
CA HIS A 303 11.76 -10.90 5.30
C HIS A 303 10.76 -10.41 4.26
N VAL A 304 10.20 -9.21 4.48
CA VAL A 304 9.09 -8.67 3.70
C VAL A 304 9.54 -7.65 2.66
N ARG A 305 10.86 -7.40 2.52
CA ARG A 305 11.45 -6.38 1.64
C ARG A 305 11.02 -4.97 2.03
N VAL A 306 10.70 -4.13 1.06
CA VAL A 306 10.47 -2.70 1.25
C VAL A 306 9.20 -2.46 2.07
N THR A 307 9.19 -1.50 3.00
CA THR A 307 8.02 -1.25 3.87
C THR A 307 6.85 -0.60 3.13
N ILE A 308 7.11 0.31 2.17
CA ILE A 308 6.07 1.09 1.49
C ILE A 308 5.07 0.21 0.72
N GLN A 309 5.45 -1.00 0.31
CA GLN A 309 4.54 -1.92 -0.38
C GLN A 309 3.45 -2.51 0.53
N TRP A 310 3.57 -2.29 1.85
CA TRP A 310 2.68 -2.80 2.89
C TRP A 310 1.89 -1.68 3.55
N THR A 311 1.79 -0.49 2.93
CA THR A 311 0.93 0.60 3.42
C THR A 311 -0.54 0.20 3.44
N ALA A 312 -1.24 0.59 4.51
CA ALA A 312 -2.68 0.45 4.67
C ALA A 312 -3.46 1.37 3.73
N ASP A 313 -2.84 2.39 3.10
CA ASP A 313 -3.51 3.18 2.06
C ASP A 313 -4.07 2.28 0.93
N VAL A 314 -3.34 1.21 0.64
CA VAL A 314 -3.73 0.22 -0.36
C VAL A 314 -4.96 -0.56 0.07
N THR A 315 -5.05 -0.98 1.33
CA THR A 315 -6.22 -1.71 1.82
C THR A 315 -7.41 -0.79 2.05
N GLU A 316 -7.20 0.47 2.45
CA GLU A 316 -8.26 1.47 2.58
C GLU A 316 -8.88 1.80 1.22
N HIS A 317 -8.06 2.00 0.19
CA HIS A 317 -8.57 2.19 -1.17
C HIS A 317 -9.24 0.93 -1.72
N ALA A 318 -8.71 -0.26 -1.46
CA ALA A 318 -9.38 -1.52 -1.84
C ALA A 318 -10.74 -1.64 -1.14
N HIS A 319 -10.87 -1.22 0.12
CA HIS A 319 -12.17 -1.22 0.80
C HIS A 319 -13.19 -0.28 0.11
N VAL A 320 -12.74 0.81 -0.53
CA VAL A 320 -13.62 1.64 -1.36
C VAL A 320 -14.09 0.88 -2.60
N SER A 321 -13.18 0.28 -3.36
CA SER A 321 -13.51 -0.42 -4.62
C SER A 321 -14.28 -1.72 -4.39
N GLU A 322 -13.88 -2.52 -3.41
CA GLU A 322 -14.41 -3.86 -3.18
C GLU A 322 -15.66 -3.88 -2.31
N ILE A 323 -15.88 -2.87 -1.46
CA ILE A 323 -17.01 -2.85 -0.52
C ILE A 323 -17.90 -1.63 -0.72
N LYS A 324 -17.39 -0.41 -0.56
CA LYS A 324 -18.24 0.80 -0.53
C LYS A 324 -18.94 1.06 -1.87
N THR A 325 -18.23 0.95 -2.98
CA THR A 325 -18.80 1.17 -4.32
C THR A 325 -19.86 0.11 -4.65
N PRO A 326 -19.60 -1.21 -4.52
CA PRO A 326 -20.61 -2.24 -4.71
C PRO A 326 -21.81 -2.09 -3.78
N ALA A 327 -21.59 -1.77 -2.49
CA ALA A 327 -22.67 -1.54 -1.53
C ALA A 327 -23.54 -0.35 -1.92
N SER A 328 -22.94 0.73 -2.44
CA SER A 328 -23.67 1.91 -2.91
C SER A 328 -24.48 1.65 -4.18
N ALA A 329 -24.06 0.69 -5.00
CA ALA A 329 -24.80 0.22 -6.17
C ALA A 329 -25.90 -0.82 -5.83
N SER A 330 -25.94 -1.30 -4.58
CA SER A 330 -26.93 -2.27 -4.11
C SER A 330 -28.27 -1.61 -3.74
N ASN A 331 -29.30 -2.42 -3.51
CA ASN A 331 -30.56 -1.94 -2.94
C ASN A 331 -30.52 -1.76 -1.40
N ILE A 332 -29.35 -1.90 -0.77
CA ILE A 332 -29.07 -1.76 0.67
C ILE A 332 -29.76 -2.84 1.56
N ASN A 333 -30.56 -3.73 0.98
CA ASN A 333 -31.20 -4.81 1.72
C ASN A 333 -30.45 -6.13 1.53
N ASN A 334 -29.83 -6.65 2.61
CA ASN A 334 -28.97 -7.84 2.53
C ASN A 334 -27.94 -7.68 1.41
N TYR A 335 -27.11 -6.64 1.53
CA TYR A 335 -26.23 -6.19 0.45
C TYR A 335 -25.00 -7.08 0.28
N ASP A 336 -24.65 -7.95 1.23
CA ASP A 336 -23.47 -8.82 1.16
C ASP A 336 -23.47 -9.71 -0.10
N PRO A 337 -24.53 -10.50 -0.41
CA PRO A 337 -24.62 -11.21 -1.70
C PRO A 337 -24.59 -10.31 -2.93
N GLN A 338 -25.09 -9.07 -2.81
CA GLN A 338 -25.12 -8.11 -3.91
C GLN A 338 -23.73 -7.54 -4.20
N ILE A 339 -22.91 -7.32 -3.15
CA ILE A 339 -21.50 -6.98 -3.28
C ILE A 339 -20.78 -8.09 -4.06
N CYS A 340 -20.93 -9.35 -3.64
CA CYS A 340 -20.30 -10.48 -4.31
C CYS A 340 -20.71 -10.58 -5.79
N TRP A 341 -22.01 -10.39 -6.08
CA TRP A 341 -22.50 -10.42 -7.46
C TRP A 341 -21.97 -9.25 -8.31
N TYR A 342 -21.90 -8.05 -7.73
CA TYR A 342 -21.32 -6.88 -8.39
C TYR A 342 -19.85 -7.12 -8.75
N LEU A 343 -19.07 -7.67 -7.82
CA LEU A 343 -17.65 -7.98 -8.05
C LEU A 343 -17.47 -9.05 -9.12
N ASP A 344 -18.24 -10.14 -9.08
CA ASP A 344 -18.22 -11.20 -10.10
C ASP A 344 -18.58 -10.66 -11.50
N CYS A 345 -19.60 -9.81 -11.60
CA CYS A 345 -19.94 -9.13 -12.84
C CYS A 345 -18.81 -8.22 -13.33
N THR A 346 -18.19 -7.45 -12.43
CA THR A 346 -17.10 -6.53 -12.75
C THR A 346 -15.87 -7.29 -13.26
N GLU A 347 -15.50 -8.39 -12.60
CA GLU A 347 -14.39 -9.24 -13.01
C GLU A 347 -14.64 -9.91 -14.37
N LYS A 348 -15.87 -10.39 -14.63
CA LYS A 348 -16.25 -10.96 -15.93
C LYS A 348 -16.18 -9.94 -17.05
N CYS A 349 -16.72 -8.73 -16.84
CA CYS A 349 -16.63 -7.65 -17.83
C CYS A 349 -15.17 -7.30 -18.14
N ARG A 350 -14.34 -7.16 -17.10
CA ARG A 350 -12.91 -6.89 -17.26
C ARG A 350 -12.18 -8.01 -18.01
N THR A 351 -12.47 -9.26 -17.67
CA THR A 351 -11.85 -10.41 -18.36
C THR A 351 -12.26 -10.44 -19.84
N PHE A 352 -13.51 -10.12 -20.14
CA PHE A 352 -13.99 -9.97 -21.51
C PHE A 352 -13.25 -8.86 -22.25
N GLU A 353 -13.15 -7.66 -21.66
CA GLU A 353 -12.40 -6.52 -22.23
C GLU A 353 -10.91 -6.85 -22.46
N LEU A 354 -10.29 -7.55 -21.52
CA LEU A 354 -8.91 -8.01 -21.66
C LEU A 354 -8.77 -9.01 -22.81
N MET A 355 -9.69 -9.96 -22.95
CA MET A 355 -9.66 -10.94 -24.04
C MET A 355 -9.87 -10.26 -25.39
N THR A 356 -10.88 -9.39 -25.52
CA THR A 356 -11.17 -8.70 -26.78
C THR A 356 -10.03 -7.79 -27.21
N SER A 357 -9.41 -7.04 -26.28
CA SER A 357 -8.23 -6.21 -26.59
C SER A 357 -7.00 -7.05 -27.00
N LEU A 358 -6.78 -8.21 -26.37
CA LEU A 358 -5.73 -9.15 -26.80
C LEU A 358 -6.02 -9.76 -28.17
N TYR A 359 -7.29 -9.98 -28.51
CA TYR A 359 -7.68 -10.48 -29.82
C TYR A 359 -7.49 -9.41 -30.91
N GLU A 360 -7.95 -8.18 -30.68
CA GLU A 360 -7.80 -7.04 -31.59
C GLU A 360 -6.32 -6.71 -31.84
N SER A 361 -5.48 -6.74 -30.81
CA SER A 361 -4.04 -6.50 -30.97
C SER A 361 -3.34 -7.59 -31.79
N LYS A 362 -3.80 -8.86 -31.73
CA LYS A 362 -3.30 -9.95 -32.58
C LYS A 362 -3.78 -9.83 -34.03
N THR A 363 -5.03 -9.43 -34.27
CA THR A 363 -5.53 -9.25 -35.64
C THR A 363 -4.85 -8.06 -36.34
N HIS A 364 -4.54 -6.99 -35.60
CA HIS A 364 -3.78 -5.86 -36.13
C HIS A 364 -2.30 -6.19 -36.39
N SER A 365 -1.69 -7.14 -35.68
CA SER A 365 -0.29 -7.55 -35.95
C SER A 365 -0.15 -8.48 -37.15
N HIS A 366 -1.19 -9.27 -37.48
CA HIS A 366 -1.23 -10.10 -38.69
C HIS A 366 -1.66 -9.37 -39.96
N GLY A 367 -2.34 -8.21 -39.84
CA GLY A 367 -2.79 -7.43 -41.01
C GLY A 367 -1.70 -6.66 -41.77
N CYS A 368 -0.43 -6.69 -41.33
CA CYS A 368 0.69 -5.99 -41.97
C CYS A 368 1.74 -6.91 -42.62
N ALA A 369 1.52 -8.23 -42.64
CA ALA A 369 2.53 -9.21 -43.09
C ALA A 369 2.11 -10.04 -44.32
N GLU A 370 1.13 -9.59 -45.10
CA GLU A 370 0.79 -10.22 -46.38
C GLU A 370 0.78 -9.15 -47.49
N GLU A 371 1.95 -8.87 -48.05
CA GLU A 371 2.16 -8.64 -49.50
C GLU A 371 3.65 -8.47 -49.81
N LYS A 372 4.34 -9.60 -50.07
CA LYS A 372 5.32 -9.74 -51.17
C LYS A 372 5.83 -11.18 -51.22
N SER A 373 5.16 -11.97 -52.03
CA SER A 373 5.66 -13.24 -52.55
C SER A 373 6.83 -13.01 -53.52
N LEU A 374 7.96 -13.65 -53.18
CA LEU A 374 8.85 -14.44 -54.04
C LEU A 374 9.33 -13.83 -55.36
N GLU A 375 10.62 -13.48 -55.43
CA GLU A 375 11.54 -13.96 -56.49
C GLU A 375 12.92 -14.26 -55.87
N VAL A 376 13.55 -15.32 -56.38
CA VAL A 376 14.78 -15.99 -55.91
C VAL A 376 15.92 -15.67 -56.88
N GLU A 377 17.14 -15.45 -56.38
CA GLU A 377 18.46 -15.94 -56.89
C GLU A 377 19.58 -15.27 -56.05
N ASP A 378 20.27 -16.01 -55.16
CA ASP A 378 21.53 -16.77 -55.30
C ASP A 378 22.82 -15.91 -55.39
N GLY A 379 23.82 -16.21 -54.54
CA GLY A 379 25.15 -15.59 -54.60
C GLY A 379 25.90 -15.37 -53.27
N SER A 380 26.54 -16.42 -52.76
CA SER A 380 27.84 -16.52 -52.05
C SER A 380 28.35 -15.46 -51.03
N SER A 381 28.66 -15.97 -49.82
CA SER A 381 29.83 -15.76 -48.93
C SER A 381 30.46 -14.36 -48.76
N ASP A 382 30.55 -13.87 -47.51
CA ASP A 382 31.81 -13.78 -46.72
C ASP A 382 31.54 -13.29 -45.28
N ASP A 383 32.47 -13.64 -44.39
CA ASP A 383 32.54 -13.44 -42.94
C ASP A 383 32.43 -11.98 -42.45
N GLY A 384 31.94 -11.83 -41.21
CA GLY A 384 32.08 -10.60 -40.44
C GLY A 384 31.40 -10.67 -39.07
N ASP A 385 32.21 -10.77 -38.02
CA ASP A 385 31.83 -10.64 -36.60
C ASP A 385 30.84 -9.50 -36.34
N SER A 386 29.74 -9.80 -35.63
CA SER A 386 29.01 -8.78 -34.88
C SER A 386 28.36 -9.36 -33.63
N GLU A 387 28.83 -8.82 -32.51
CA GLU A 387 28.29 -8.78 -31.16
C GLU A 387 26.80 -9.16 -31.01
N ILE A 388 26.54 -10.02 -30.03
CA ILE A 388 25.22 -10.37 -29.52
C ILE A 388 24.56 -9.08 -29.01
N SER A 389 23.73 -8.44 -29.84
CA SER A 389 22.89 -7.33 -29.40
C SER A 389 21.75 -7.89 -28.56
N ASP A 390 21.52 -7.23 -27.43
CA ASP A 390 20.42 -7.45 -26.51
C ASP A 390 19.11 -7.60 -27.27
N ARG A 391 18.53 -8.80 -27.20
CA ARG A 391 17.15 -9.02 -27.67
C ARG A 391 16.24 -8.18 -26.81
N GLU A 392 15.59 -7.22 -27.46
CA GLU A 392 14.44 -6.48 -26.98
C GLU A 392 13.39 -7.45 -26.40
N GLU A 393 13.37 -7.58 -25.07
CA GLU A 393 12.16 -7.95 -24.34
C GLU A 393 11.16 -6.80 -24.54
N VAL A 394 10.39 -6.91 -25.63
CA VAL A 394 9.26 -6.02 -25.90
C VAL A 394 8.30 -6.12 -24.73
N ASN A 395 8.25 -5.05 -23.94
CA ASN A 395 7.31 -4.79 -22.86
C ASN A 395 5.85 -4.97 -23.34
N LEU A 396 5.34 -6.19 -23.28
CA LEU A 396 3.94 -6.54 -23.58
C LEU A 396 2.95 -6.05 -22.51
N VAL A 397 3.45 -5.53 -21.39
CA VAL A 397 2.63 -5.03 -20.26
C VAL A 397 2.28 -3.54 -20.42
N SER A 398 2.98 -2.78 -21.26
CA SER A 398 2.72 -1.34 -21.43
C SER A 398 1.59 -0.99 -22.41
N LYS A 399 1.03 -1.99 -23.10
CA LYS A 399 -0.10 -1.85 -24.05
C LYS A 399 -1.41 -2.39 -23.48
N MET A 400 -1.70 -2.13 -22.21
CA MET A 400 -3.06 -2.31 -21.67
C MET A 400 -3.93 -1.12 -22.10
N PRO A 401 -5.04 -1.33 -22.82
CA PRO A 401 -6.05 -0.29 -22.94
C PRO A 401 -6.91 -0.31 -21.67
N GLY A 402 -6.63 0.62 -20.75
CA GLY A 402 -7.74 1.26 -20.05
C GLY A 402 -8.57 2.08 -21.06
N PRO A 403 -9.57 2.87 -20.65
CA PRO A 403 -10.18 3.83 -21.55
C PRO A 403 -9.15 4.93 -21.86
N MET A 404 -8.19 4.63 -22.74
CA MET A 404 -7.44 5.62 -23.48
C MET A 404 -8.44 6.17 -24.46
N TRP A 405 -9.07 7.28 -24.06
CA TRP A 405 -9.69 8.17 -25.01
C TRP A 405 -8.66 8.40 -26.12
N PRO A 406 -9.00 8.13 -27.40
CA PRO A 406 -8.05 8.32 -28.49
C PRO A 406 -7.44 9.71 -28.36
N VAL A 407 -6.12 9.82 -28.49
CA VAL A 407 -5.43 11.11 -28.42
C VAL A 407 -6.07 12.00 -29.48
N THR A 408 -6.88 12.94 -29.02
CA THR A 408 -7.62 13.83 -29.89
C THR A 408 -6.62 14.74 -30.59
N ASP A 409 -6.47 14.58 -31.90
CA ASP A 409 -5.69 15.49 -32.72
C ASP A 409 -6.48 16.78 -32.95
N TYR A 410 -6.29 17.73 -32.03
CA TYR A 410 -6.95 19.01 -32.06
C TYR A 410 -6.58 19.85 -33.28
N PHE A 411 -5.39 19.66 -33.87
CA PHE A 411 -4.99 20.39 -35.08
C PHE A 411 -5.79 19.89 -36.28
N THR A 412 -5.94 18.58 -36.44
CA THR A 412 -6.80 17.99 -37.49
C THR A 412 -8.26 18.41 -37.34
N ILE A 413 -8.80 18.39 -36.11
CA ILE A 413 -10.17 18.88 -35.86
C ILE A 413 -10.29 20.35 -36.23
N SER A 414 -9.30 21.17 -35.87
CA SER A 414 -9.30 22.60 -36.17
C SER A 414 -9.23 22.90 -37.67
N VAL A 415 -8.47 22.12 -38.44
CA VAL A 415 -8.39 22.24 -39.90
C VAL A 415 -9.74 21.88 -40.52
N ARG A 416 -10.36 20.79 -40.06
CA ARG A 416 -11.71 20.39 -40.51
C ARG A 416 -12.75 21.48 -40.23
N LEU A 417 -12.72 22.08 -39.05
CA LEU A 417 -13.63 23.17 -38.68
C LEU A 417 -13.43 24.45 -39.50
N ARG A 418 -12.23 24.72 -40.03
CA ARG A 418 -12.01 25.85 -40.97
C ARG A 418 -12.60 25.61 -42.36
N THR A 419 -12.71 24.35 -42.76
CA THR A 419 -13.16 23.94 -44.10
C THR A 419 -14.65 23.61 -44.17
N GLN A 420 -15.34 23.57 -43.02
CA GLN A 420 -16.75 23.24 -42.91
C GLN A 420 -17.62 24.50 -42.88
N ASP A 421 -18.80 24.43 -43.50
CA ASP A 421 -19.76 25.52 -43.46
C ASP A 421 -20.24 25.78 -42.01
N PRO A 422 -20.45 27.05 -41.61
CA PRO A 422 -20.72 27.45 -40.22
C PRO A 422 -21.86 26.69 -39.52
N ASP A 423 -22.84 26.19 -40.29
CA ASP A 423 -24.04 25.55 -39.78
C ASP A 423 -23.94 24.00 -39.69
N SER A 424 -22.78 23.43 -40.02
CA SER A 424 -22.56 21.96 -40.04
C SER A 424 -21.87 21.40 -38.79
N ILE A 425 -21.60 22.25 -37.79
CA ILE A 425 -20.80 21.90 -36.61
C ILE A 425 -21.71 21.45 -35.44
N PRO A 426 -21.51 20.26 -34.84
CA PRO A 426 -22.28 19.83 -33.68
C PRO A 426 -21.93 20.65 -32.42
N PHE A 427 -22.94 21.14 -31.70
CA PHE A 427 -22.79 21.78 -30.39
C PHE A 427 -22.73 20.74 -29.25
N PRO A 428 -21.99 21.01 -28.16
CA PRO A 428 -21.34 22.28 -27.81
C PRO A 428 -19.87 22.41 -28.28
N LEU A 429 -19.47 23.65 -28.59
CA LEU A 429 -18.11 24.03 -29.01
C LEU A 429 -17.16 24.11 -27.80
N CYS A 430 -16.28 23.11 -27.63
CA CYS A 430 -15.23 23.15 -26.60
C CYS A 430 -13.88 23.69 -27.11
N SER A 431 -13.75 24.06 -28.39
CA SER A 431 -12.49 24.52 -28.97
C SER A 431 -12.70 25.64 -29.99
N PHE A 432 -11.87 26.68 -29.97
CA PHE A 432 -11.87 27.76 -30.96
C PHE A 432 -10.44 28.27 -31.24
N ILE A 433 -10.25 28.97 -32.36
CA ILE A 433 -8.95 29.49 -32.80
C ILE A 433 -8.99 31.02 -32.83
N THR A 434 -7.92 31.65 -32.37
CA THR A 434 -7.60 33.07 -32.59
C THR A 434 -6.16 33.22 -33.02
N ASP A 435 -5.91 33.93 -34.12
CA ASP A 435 -4.59 34.37 -34.61
C ASP A 435 -3.46 33.33 -34.46
N GLY A 436 -3.69 32.12 -34.98
CA GLY A 436 -2.70 31.03 -35.00
C GLY A 436 -2.66 30.15 -33.74
N THR A 437 -3.47 30.45 -32.72
CA THR A 437 -3.51 29.70 -31.47
C THR A 437 -4.85 28.99 -31.31
N ALA A 438 -4.83 27.68 -31.09
CA ALA A 438 -6.02 26.90 -30.75
C ALA A 438 -6.22 26.87 -29.22
N ILE A 439 -7.37 27.34 -28.75
CA ILE A 439 -7.74 27.37 -27.34
C ILE A 439 -8.87 26.37 -27.11
N ASN A 440 -8.63 25.43 -26.20
CA ASN A 440 -9.62 24.44 -25.76
C ASN A 440 -9.87 24.59 -24.25
N LEU A 441 -11.14 24.70 -23.87
CA LEU A 441 -11.56 24.75 -22.47
C LEU A 441 -11.87 23.32 -22.00
N SER A 442 -10.84 22.51 -21.76
CA SER A 442 -10.96 21.16 -21.19
C SER A 442 -10.08 21.01 -19.95
N TYR A 443 -10.67 20.53 -18.85
CA TYR A 443 -10.12 20.54 -17.49
C TYR A 443 -8.87 19.63 -17.29
N ASN A 444 -8.54 18.72 -18.22
CA ASN A 444 -7.32 17.89 -18.15
C ASN A 444 -6.85 17.42 -19.54
N PRO A 445 -5.72 17.90 -20.09
CA PRO A 445 -5.15 17.36 -21.33
C PRO A 445 -4.50 15.98 -21.10
N LEU A 446 -4.67 15.07 -22.08
CA LEU A 446 -4.11 13.70 -22.06
C LEU A 446 -2.58 13.66 -22.23
N LEU A 447 -1.94 14.76 -22.60
CA LEU A 447 -0.50 14.90 -22.79
C LEU A 447 0.04 15.89 -21.76
N GLN A 448 0.32 15.41 -20.55
CA GLN A 448 0.83 16.26 -19.46
C GLN A 448 2.35 16.48 -19.54
N CYS A 449 3.10 15.59 -20.20
CA CYS A 449 4.55 15.71 -20.41
C CYS A 449 4.92 15.18 -21.80
N ILE A 450 5.08 16.08 -22.76
CA ILE A 450 5.72 15.83 -24.05
C ILE A 450 6.76 16.94 -24.27
N SER A 451 7.95 16.61 -24.78
CA SER A 451 8.92 17.65 -25.16
C SER A 451 8.35 18.45 -26.34
N VAL A 452 8.82 19.69 -26.51
CA VAL A 452 8.39 20.55 -27.64
C VAL A 452 8.67 19.85 -28.97
N ASP A 453 9.87 19.30 -29.13
CA ASP A 453 10.25 18.51 -30.31
C ASP A 453 9.35 17.28 -30.52
N GLY A 454 9.00 16.59 -29.42
CA GLY A 454 8.11 15.44 -29.46
C GLY A 454 6.67 15.80 -29.82
N ALA A 455 6.22 17.01 -29.47
CA ALA A 455 4.92 17.53 -29.91
C ALA A 455 4.99 17.95 -31.38
N ALA A 456 6.07 18.58 -31.81
CA ALA A 456 6.28 19.00 -33.19
C ALA A 456 6.27 17.79 -34.15
N GLU A 457 6.99 16.73 -33.80
CA GLU A 457 7.02 15.49 -34.58
C GLU A 457 5.67 14.77 -34.56
N LYS A 458 5.07 14.59 -33.37
CA LYS A 458 3.81 13.84 -33.20
C LYS A 458 2.62 14.48 -33.92
N PHE A 459 2.60 15.80 -34.03
CA PHE A 459 1.50 16.54 -34.64
C PHE A 459 1.86 17.18 -35.99
N GLY A 460 3.04 16.89 -36.54
CA GLY A 460 3.49 17.42 -37.83
C GLY A 460 3.57 18.95 -37.86
N LEU A 461 3.94 19.57 -36.75
CA LEU A 461 4.08 21.02 -36.62
C LEU A 461 5.50 21.38 -37.04
N LEU A 462 5.64 21.94 -38.24
CA LEU A 462 6.94 22.10 -38.89
C LEU A 462 7.87 23.17 -38.29
N ASP A 463 7.45 23.94 -37.28
CA ASP A 463 8.27 25.02 -36.68
C ASP A 463 7.79 25.38 -35.25
N LEU A 464 8.01 24.51 -34.26
CA LEU A 464 7.71 24.80 -32.83
C LEU A 464 8.94 24.67 -31.95
#